data_AF-A0A1B9LB50-F1
#
_entry.id   AF-A0A1B9LB50-F1
#
_cell.length_a   1.000
_cell.length_b   1.000
_cell.length_c   1.000
_cell.angle_alpha   90.00
_cell.angle_beta   90.00
_cell.angle_gamma   90.00
#
_symmetry.space_group_name_H-M   'P 1'
#
loop_
_entity.id
_entity.type
_entity.pdbx_description
1 polymer ?
#
loop_
_entity_poly.entity_id
_entity_poly.type
_entity_poly.pdbx_seq_one_letter_code
_entity_poly.pdbx_strand_id
1 'polypeptide(L)' 'MQKVYYLYHIRDKGAADEDTKAIGTYTSYELAEAAKNRVKDQPGFIDHPNGFFIDEYIIDKDYWEDGFTD' A
#
# COMPACT_ATOMS: atom_id res chain seq x y z
N MET A 1 -20.76 3.39 6.33
CA MET A 1 -19.56 2.56 6.09
C MET A 1 -18.34 3.44 6.26
N GLN A 2 -17.41 3.04 7.13
CA GLN A 2 -16.16 3.77 7.35
C GLN A 2 -15.14 3.33 6.29
N LYS A 3 -14.51 4.31 5.65
CA LYS A 3 -13.45 4.10 4.67
C LYS A 3 -12.09 4.26 5.33
N VAL A 4 -11.10 3.55 4.80
CA VAL A 4 -9.69 3.66 5.16
C VAL A 4 -8.84 3.66 3.90
N TYR A 5 -7.61 4.14 4.04
CA TYR A 5 -6.64 4.31 2.97
C TYR A 5 -5.40 3.50 3.33
N TYR A 6 -5.12 2.47 2.55
CA TYR A 6 -4.00 1.56 2.76
C TYR A 6 -2.81 2.00 1.89
N LEU A 7 -1.74 2.43 2.54
CA LEU A 7 -0.47 2.80 1.91
C LEU A 7 0.48 1.61 1.91
N TYR A 8 0.99 1.28 0.73
CA TYR A 8 2.02 0.27 0.54
C TYR A 8 3.01 0.68 -0.54
N HIS A 9 4.13 -0.02 -0.60
CA HIS A 9 5.16 0.14 -1.62
C HIS A 9 5.41 -1.19 -2.32
N ILE A 10 5.44 -1.19 -3.65
CA ILE A 10 5.84 -2.34 -4.47
C ILE A 10 7.20 -2.03 -5.09
N ARG A 11 8.15 -2.94 -4.87
CA ARG A 11 9.40 -2.98 -5.62
C ARG A 11 9.37 -4.14 -6.61
N ASP A 12 9.36 -3.82 -7.90
CA ASP A 12 9.57 -4.80 -8.97
C ASP A 12 11.03 -5.27 -8.93
N LYS A 13 11.24 -6.54 -8.57
CA LYS A 13 12.56 -7.21 -8.60
C LYS A 13 12.77 -8.07 -9.84
N GLY A 14 11.87 -8.03 -10.82
CA GLY A 14 11.83 -8.96 -11.94
C GLY A 14 10.98 -10.21 -11.66
N ALA A 15 11.14 -11.21 -12.55
CA ALA A 15 10.11 -12.17 -12.98
C ALA A 15 9.46 -13.13 -11.96
N ALA A 16 9.61 -12.97 -10.64
CA ALA A 16 8.96 -13.87 -9.69
C ALA A 16 8.63 -13.29 -8.31
N ASP A 17 9.14 -12.12 -7.92
CA ASP A 17 8.93 -11.61 -6.56
C ASP A 17 8.65 -10.11 -6.56
N GLU A 18 7.37 -9.74 -6.55
CA GLU A 18 6.94 -8.41 -6.14
C GLU A 18 7.17 -8.27 -4.63
N ASP A 19 8.11 -7.40 -4.27
CA ASP A 19 8.45 -7.18 -2.86
C ASP A 19 7.56 -6.07 -2.29
N THR A 20 6.37 -6.45 -1.84
CA THR A 20 5.41 -5.51 -1.26
C THR A 20 5.75 -5.17 0.19
N LYS A 21 5.64 -3.89 0.55
CA LYS A 21 5.83 -3.36 1.90
C LYS A 21 4.57 -2.62 2.33
N ALA A 22 3.83 -3.20 3.27
CA ALA A 22 2.75 -2.50 3.98
C ALA A 22 3.36 -1.37 4.83
N ILE A 23 2.93 -0.13 4.61
CA ILE A 23 3.44 1.03 5.36
C ILE A 23 2.44 1.44 6.44
N GLY A 24 1.14 1.46 6.12
CA GLY A 24 0.11 1.74 7.12
C GLY A 24 -1.28 1.91 6.53
N THR A 25 -2.26 1.97 7.43
CA THR A 25 -3.68 2.17 7.11
C THR A 25 -4.18 3.43 7.83
N TYR A 26 -4.86 4.31 7.11
CA TYR A 26 -5.22 5.65 7.58
C TYR A 26 -6.71 5.94 7.40
N THR A 27 -7.27 6.81 8.23
CA THR A 27 -8.69 7.20 8.15
C THR A 27 -8.99 8.24 7.07
N SER A 28 -7.96 8.85 6.47
CA SER A 28 -8.09 9.79 5.36
C SER A 28 -6.93 9.66 4.38
N TYR A 29 -7.15 10.09 3.13
CA TYR A 29 -6.15 10.07 2.08
C TYR A 29 -4.96 10.99 2.41
N GLU A 30 -5.24 12.15 3.01
CA GLU A 30 -4.22 13.14 3.40
C GLU A 30 -3.27 12.58 4.46
N LEU A 31 -3.77 11.75 5.38
CA LEU A 31 -2.94 11.08 6.38
C LEU A 31 -2.02 10.02 5.73
N ALA A 32 -2.51 9.32 4.71
CA ALA A 32 -1.71 8.38 3.93
C ALA A 32 -0.63 9.10 3.11
N GLU A 33 -0.95 10.20 2.44
CA GLU A 33 0.04 11.03 1.73
C GLU A 33 1.06 11.66 2.69
N ALA A 34 0.63 12.12 3.87
CA ALA A 34 1.55 12.58 4.90
C ALA A 34 2.50 11.45 5.36
N ALA A 35 2.02 10.21 5.44
CA ALA A 35 2.85 9.05 5.78
C ALA A 35 3.86 8.71 4.69
N LYS A 36 3.44 8.70 3.42
CA LYS A 36 4.34 8.58 2.27
C LYS A 36 5.45 9.62 2.33
N ASN A 37 5.13 10.88 2.60
CA ASN A 37 6.13 11.94 2.73
C ASN A 37 7.11 11.74 3.89
N ARG A 38 6.70 11.08 5.00
CA ARG A 38 7.62 10.75 6.11
C ARG A 38 8.62 9.65 5.74
N VAL A 39 8.25 8.73 4.84
CA VAL A 39 9.04 7.51 4.57
C VAL A 39 9.72 7.50 3.20
N LYS A 40 9.30 8.34 2.24
CA LYS A 40 9.80 8.31 0.85
C LYS A 40 11.33 8.45 0.72
N ASP A 41 11.98 9.09 1.69
CA ASP A 41 13.43 9.33 1.68
C ASP A 41 14.22 8.29 2.52
N GLN A 42 13.55 7.27 3.06
CA GLN A 42 14.20 6.17 3.79
C GLN A 42 14.97 5.23 2.84
N PRO A 43 16.01 4.53 3.32
CA PRO A 43 16.79 3.60 2.51
C PRO A 43 15.91 2.56 1.81
N GLY A 44 16.18 2.32 0.52
CA GLY A 44 15.41 1.42 -0.33
C GLY A 44 14.16 2.07 -0.94
N PHE A 45 13.41 2.91 -0.22
CA PHE A 45 12.29 3.65 -0.81
C PHE A 45 12.74 4.80 -1.71
N ILE A 46 13.82 5.47 -1.33
CA ILE A 46 14.40 6.57 -2.11
C ILE A 46 14.84 6.14 -3.52
N ASP A 47 15.25 4.88 -3.68
CA ASP A 47 15.67 4.31 -4.95
C ASP A 47 14.48 3.93 -5.86
N HIS A 48 13.27 3.87 -5.29
CA HIS A 48 12.04 3.46 -5.97
C HIS A 48 10.89 4.45 -5.68
N PRO A 49 11.01 5.73 -6.06
CA PRO A 49 10.06 6.78 -5.65
C PRO A 49 8.65 6.61 -6.22
N ASN A 50 8.50 5.85 -7.30
CA ASN A 50 7.22 5.60 -7.98
C ASN A 50 6.51 4.33 -7.47
N GLY A 51 7.10 3.60 -6.52
CA GLY A 51 6.53 2.34 -6.03
C GLY A 51 5.43 2.51 -4.97
N PHE A 52 5.05 3.73 -4.61
CA PHE A 52 4.04 3.99 -3.57
C PHE A 52 2.62 3.99 -4.13
N PHE A 53 1.73 3.25 -3.47
CA PHE A 53 0.31 3.13 -3.81
C PHE A 53 -0.56 3.39 -2.57
N ILE A 54 -1.72 4.02 -2.79
CA ILE A 54 -2.72 4.27 -1.74
C ILE A 54 -4.06 3.76 -2.26
N ASP A 55 -4.54 2.67 -1.68
CA ASP A 55 -5.82 2.07 -2.05
C ASP A 55 -6.90 2.40 -1.02
N GLU A 56 -8.13 2.61 -1.48
CA GLU A 56 -9.30 2.83 -0.62
C GLU A 56 -9.97 1.50 -0.27
N TYR A 57 -10.15 1.25 1.03
CA TYR A 57 -10.87 0.09 1.55
C TYR A 57 -12.01 0.52 2.47
N ILE A 58 -13.04 -0.30 2.54
CA ILE A 58 -14.18 -0.14 3.43
C ILE A 58 -14.01 -1.15 4.57
N ILE A 59 -14.14 -0.67 5.80
CA ILE A 59 -14.09 -1.53 6.99
C ILE A 59 -15.31 -2.46 7.01
N ASP A 60 -15.12 -3.67 7.54
CA ASP A 60 -16.15 -4.73 7.65
C ASP A 60 -16.70 -5.18 6.29
N LYS A 61 -15.86 -5.16 5.25
CA LYS A 61 -16.15 -5.66 3.92
C LYS A 61 -15.08 -6.65 3.49
N ASP A 62 -15.53 -7.81 2.98
CA ASP A 62 -14.66 -8.77 2.32
C ASP A 62 -14.37 -8.32 0.87
N TYR A 63 -13.11 -8.46 0.46
CA TYR A 63 -12.62 -8.10 -0.88
C TYR A 63 -12.03 -9.29 -1.65
N TRP A 64 -11.91 -10.44 -0.98
CA TRP A 64 -11.55 -11.71 -1.58
C TRP A 64 -12.42 -12.83 -1.00
N GLU A 65 -13.56 -13.02 -1.63
CA GLU A 65 -14.68 -13.82 -1.13
C GLU A 65 -14.71 -15.20 -1.80
N ASP A 66 -14.08 -15.33 -2.96
CA ASP A 66 -14.12 -16.55 -3.78
C ASP A 66 -13.02 -17.57 -3.43
N GLY A 67 -12.11 -17.25 -2.50
CA GLY A 67 -10.98 -18.11 -2.14
C GLY A 67 -9.95 -18.27 -3.27
N PHE A 68 -8.95 -19.13 -3.09
CA PHE A 68 -7.92 -19.37 -4.11
C PHE A 68 -8.42 -20.44 -5.11
N THR A 69 -8.64 -20.06 -6.36
CA THR A 69 -8.86 -21.01 -7.46
C THR A 69 -7.62 -21.04 -8.35
N ASP A 70 -6.82 -22.10 -8.23
CA ASP A 70 -5.73 -22.40 -9.15
C ASP A 70 -6.23 -23.01 -10.46
#